data_AF-A0A651G7K2-F1
#
_entry.id   AF-A0A651G7K2-F1
#
_cell.length_a   1.000
_cell.length_b   1.000
_cell.length_c   1.000
_cell.angle_alpha   90.00
_cell.angle_beta   90.00
_cell.angle_gamma   90.00
#
_symmetry.space_group_name_H-M   'P 1'
#
loop_
_entity.id
_entity.type
_entity.pdbx_description
1 polymer ?
#
loop_
_entity_poly.entity_id
_entity_poly.type
_entity_poly.pdbx_seq_one_letter_code
_entity_poly.pdbx_strand_id
1 'polypeptide(L)'
;MPMVTVTLMEGYDEEARARLGKAMTDAVRSVVPAAPEAVIVVLQEIPAANYMRGGERRTPAPPLPDPAKIVRAFLDAMQERDLDRACAFLAPDFAMTFPGDARMTRLEDLVAFSASRYRSVRKTYERFDVAPGGERAIVYCFGTLSGEWPDGTPFSDVRFIDRFEIEKGAIVRQQVWNDIADTKGRAGS
;
A
#
# COMPACT_ATOMS: atom_id res chain seq x y z
N MET A 1 -14.35 2.38 27.75
CA MET A 1 -14.04 1.06 27.16
C MET A 1 -15.07 0.77 26.07
N PRO A 2 -14.84 1.21 24.83
CA PRO A 2 -15.77 0.97 23.73
C PRO A 2 -15.79 -0.52 23.35
N MET A 3 -16.98 -1.04 23.08
CA MET A 3 -17.20 -2.39 22.56
C MET A 3 -17.93 -2.29 21.23
N VAL A 4 -17.39 -2.95 20.21
CA VAL A 4 -17.99 -3.05 18.87
C VAL A 4 -18.23 -4.52 18.57
N THR A 5 -19.50 -4.85 18.29
CA THR A 5 -19.87 -6.17 17.79
C THR A 5 -20.11 -6.07 16.30
N VAL A 6 -19.41 -6.90 15.53
CA VAL A 6 -19.59 -7.02 14.09
C VAL A 6 -20.19 -8.39 13.81
N THR A 7 -21.33 -8.39 13.14
CA THR A 7 -21.97 -9.63 12.68
C THR A 7 -21.72 -9.79 11.18
N LEU A 8 -21.15 -10.93 10.79
CA LEU A 8 -20.79 -11.23 9.40
C LEU A 8 -21.12 -12.70 9.08
N MET A 9 -21.18 -13.07 7.81
CA MET A 9 -21.33 -14.49 7.43
C MET A 9 -20.00 -15.23 7.62
N GLU A 10 -20.06 -16.52 7.97
CA GLU A 10 -18.90 -17.42 7.96
C GLU A 10 -18.29 -17.51 6.55
N GLY A 11 -16.96 -17.63 6.49
CA GLY A 11 -16.23 -17.87 5.24
C GLY A 11 -14.94 -17.08 5.08
N TYR A 12 -14.62 -16.17 6.02
CA TYR A 12 -13.36 -15.44 6.01
C TYR A 12 -12.29 -16.19 6.82
N ASP A 13 -11.05 -16.14 6.34
CA ASP A 13 -9.92 -16.73 7.03
C ASP A 13 -9.51 -15.93 8.29
N GLU A 14 -8.59 -16.49 9.06
CA GLU A 14 -8.07 -15.87 10.28
C GLU A 14 -7.40 -14.51 10.01
N GLU A 15 -6.66 -14.40 8.91
CA GLU A 15 -5.95 -13.16 8.55
C GLU A 15 -6.94 -12.02 8.25
N ALA A 16 -7.98 -12.30 7.47
CA ALA A 16 -9.02 -11.33 7.13
C ALA A 16 -9.79 -10.87 8.39
N ARG A 17 -10.12 -11.80 9.30
CA ARG A 17 -10.75 -11.48 10.59
C ARG A 17 -9.84 -10.61 11.47
N ALA A 18 -8.56 -10.93 11.55
CA ALA A 18 -7.58 -10.14 12.31
C ALA A 18 -7.42 -8.72 11.73
N ARG A 19 -7.33 -8.59 10.40
CA ARG A 19 -7.30 -7.29 9.69
C ARG A 19 -8.55 -6.47 9.98
N LEU A 20 -9.73 -7.08 9.89
CA LEU A 20 -11.00 -6.41 10.20
C LEU A 20 -11.04 -5.93 11.65
N GLY A 21 -10.64 -6.78 12.59
CA GLY A 21 -10.57 -6.43 14.01
C GLY A 21 -9.66 -5.23 14.26
N LYS A 22 -8.44 -5.24 13.71
CA LYS A 22 -7.51 -4.11 13.82
C LYS A 22 -8.09 -2.83 13.20
N ALA A 23 -8.67 -2.91 12.02
CA ALA A 23 -9.26 -1.75 11.34
C ALA A 23 -10.42 -1.15 12.15
N MET A 24 -11.27 -1.98 12.77
CA MET A 24 -12.33 -1.53 13.66
C MET A 24 -11.77 -0.86 14.92
N THR A 25 -10.72 -1.42 15.52
CA THR A 25 -10.03 -0.80 16.65
C THR A 25 -9.48 0.59 16.30
N ASP A 26 -8.79 0.70 15.16
CA ASP A 26 -8.24 1.98 14.69
C ASP A 26 -9.36 3.00 14.37
N ALA A 27 -10.47 2.54 13.78
CA ALA A 27 -11.64 3.38 13.51
C ALA A 27 -12.28 3.91 14.79
N VAL A 28 -12.50 3.06 15.80
CA VAL A 28 -13.04 3.47 17.11
C VAL A 28 -12.15 4.54 17.74
N ARG A 29 -10.83 4.35 17.72
CA ARG A 29 -9.86 5.28 18.31
C ARG A 29 -9.74 6.61 17.58
N SER A 30 -10.11 6.64 16.29
CA SER A 30 -10.16 7.90 15.53
C SER A 30 -11.24 8.86 16.02
N VAL A 31 -12.22 8.35 16.78
CA VAL A 31 -13.37 9.14 17.28
C VAL A 31 -13.43 9.15 18.81
N VAL A 32 -13.18 8.00 19.43
CA VAL A 32 -13.27 7.81 20.88
C VAL A 32 -11.85 7.84 21.45
N PRO A 33 -11.56 8.69 22.46
CA PRO A 33 -10.23 8.77 23.09
C PRO A 33 -10.00 7.57 24.03
N ALA A 34 -9.95 6.36 23.48
CA ALA A 34 -9.68 5.12 24.17
C ALA A 34 -8.25 4.64 23.87
N ALA A 35 -7.58 4.11 24.89
CA ALA A 35 -6.33 3.38 24.70
C ALA A 35 -6.57 2.11 23.85
N PRO A 36 -5.61 1.67 23.02
CA PRO A 36 -5.76 0.49 22.16
C PRO A 36 -6.29 -0.76 22.89
N GLU A 37 -5.72 -1.05 24.05
CA GLU A 37 -6.04 -2.19 24.91
C GLU A 37 -7.44 -2.13 25.53
N ALA A 38 -8.09 -0.95 25.48
CA ALA A 38 -9.44 -0.74 26.01
C ALA A 38 -10.54 -0.84 24.94
N VAL A 39 -10.18 -1.09 23.68
CA VAL A 39 -11.15 -1.30 22.60
C VAL A 39 -11.40 -2.79 22.42
N ILE A 40 -12.68 -3.18 22.53
CA ILE A 40 -13.09 -4.57 22.37
C ILE A 40 -13.81 -4.71 21.03
N VAL A 41 -13.31 -5.59 20.17
CA VAL A 41 -13.98 -5.97 18.91
C VAL A 41 -14.39 -7.42 19.00
N VAL A 42 -15.69 -7.68 18.84
CA VAL A 42 -16.27 -9.03 18.84
C VAL A 42 -16.78 -9.33 17.43
N LEU A 43 -16.23 -10.35 16.80
CA LEU A 43 -16.72 -10.86 15.52
C LEU A 43 -17.69 -12.02 15.77
N GLN A 44 -18.92 -11.89 15.29
CA GLN A 44 -19.94 -12.94 15.34
C GLN A 44 -20.20 -13.44 13.93
N GLU A 45 -19.87 -14.70 13.68
CA GLU A 45 -20.06 -15.31 12.37
C GLU A 45 -21.40 -16.07 12.31
N ILE A 46 -22.16 -15.85 11.24
CA ILE A 46 -23.41 -16.54 10.96
C ILE A 46 -23.13 -17.64 9.94
N PRO A 47 -23.42 -18.91 10.25
CA PRO A 47 -23.34 -19.99 9.28
C PRO A 47 -24.15 -19.68 8.03
N ALA A 48 -23.63 -20.00 6.85
CA ALA A 48 -24.32 -19.71 5.58
C ALA A 48 -25.73 -20.32 5.51
N ALA A 49 -25.95 -21.46 6.17
CA ALA A 49 -27.27 -22.10 6.28
C ALA A 49 -28.30 -21.27 7.08
N ASN A 50 -27.82 -20.37 7.94
CA ASN A 50 -28.61 -19.56 8.86
C ASN A 50 -28.78 -18.11 8.36
N TYR A 51 -28.28 -17.78 7.17
CA TYR A 51 -28.39 -16.45 6.58
C TYR A 51 -29.23 -16.48 5.30
N MET A 52 -30.24 -15.60 5.23
CA MET A 52 -31.04 -15.37 4.04
C MET A 52 -31.19 -13.88 3.77
N ARG A 53 -31.18 -13.48 2.50
CA ARG A 53 -31.47 -12.12 2.06
C ARG A 53 -32.44 -12.17 0.90
N GLY A 54 -33.63 -11.60 1.08
CA GLY A 54 -34.71 -11.64 0.08
C GLY A 54 -35.27 -13.05 -0.13
N GLY A 55 -35.26 -13.91 0.89
CA GLY A 55 -35.72 -15.30 0.77
C GLY A 55 -34.73 -16.25 0.09
N GLU A 56 -33.53 -15.78 -0.25
CA GLU A 56 -32.48 -16.58 -0.85
C GLU A 56 -31.28 -16.73 0.07
N ARG A 57 -30.64 -17.90 0.02
CA ARG A 57 -29.34 -18.13 0.65
C ARG A 57 -28.29 -17.28 -0.06
N ARG A 58 -27.30 -16.82 0.69
CA ARG A 58 -26.15 -16.08 0.16
C ARG A 58 -24.86 -16.69 0.66
N THR A 59 -23.77 -16.36 -0.04
CA THR A 59 -22.40 -16.66 0.36
C THR A 59 -21.66 -15.32 0.42
N PRO A 60 -20.81 -15.08 1.43
CA PRO A 60 -20.00 -13.87 1.43
C PRO A 60 -19.09 -13.83 0.20
N ALA A 61 -18.77 -12.62 -0.24
CA ALA A 61 -17.69 -12.42 -1.20
C ALA A 61 -16.34 -12.79 -0.53
N PRO A 62 -15.31 -13.16 -1.31
CA PRO A 62 -13.98 -13.35 -0.75
C PRO A 62 -13.47 -12.06 -0.10
N PRO A 63 -12.58 -12.15 0.91
CA PRO A 63 -11.95 -10.98 1.50
C PRO A 63 -11.17 -10.20 0.44
N LEU A 64 -11.16 -8.87 0.56
CA LEU A 64 -10.27 -8.04 -0.22
C LEU A 64 -8.81 -8.33 0.17
N PRO A 65 -7.88 -8.42 -0.81
CA PRO A 65 -6.47 -8.59 -0.53
C PRO A 65 -5.94 -7.41 0.29
N ASP A 66 -4.87 -7.64 1.04
CA ASP A 66 -4.23 -6.58 1.82
C ASP A 66 -3.54 -5.56 0.91
N PRO A 67 -3.99 -4.28 0.88
CA PRO A 67 -3.37 -3.26 0.04
C PRO A 67 -1.88 -3.05 0.36
N ALA A 68 -1.48 -3.13 1.63
CA ALA A 68 -0.08 -2.99 2.01
C ALA A 68 0.76 -4.17 1.49
N LYS A 69 0.23 -5.40 1.53
CA LYS A 69 0.92 -6.57 0.98
C LYS A 69 1.04 -6.49 -0.55
N ILE A 70 0.01 -6.00 -1.24
CA ILE A 70 0.07 -5.76 -2.69
C ILE A 70 1.20 -4.79 -3.03
N VAL A 71 1.21 -3.62 -2.39
CA VAL A 71 2.24 -2.60 -2.65
C VAL A 71 3.64 -3.12 -2.27
N ARG A 72 3.76 -3.85 -1.16
CA ARG A 72 5.04 -4.44 -0.75
C ARG A 72 5.57 -5.41 -1.79
N ALA A 73 4.73 -6.35 -2.24
CA ALA A 73 5.09 -7.35 -3.24
C ALA A 73 5.42 -6.74 -4.60
N PHE A 74 4.69 -5.72 -5.03
CA PHE A 74 5.00 -4.94 -6.23
C PHE A 74 6.39 -4.30 -6.13
N LEU A 75 6.67 -3.63 -5.01
CA LEU A 75 7.96 -2.97 -4.78
C LEU A 75 9.13 -3.95 -4.67
N ASP A 76 8.90 -5.16 -4.15
CA ASP A 76 9.90 -6.24 -4.13
C ASP A 76 10.22 -6.73 -5.54
N ALA A 77 9.19 -6.99 -6.35
CA ALA A 77 9.39 -7.37 -7.76
C ALA A 77 10.18 -6.29 -8.53
N MET A 78 9.87 -5.01 -8.30
CA MET A 78 10.63 -3.89 -8.88
C MET A 78 12.10 -3.86 -8.43
N GLN A 79 12.37 -4.14 -7.16
CA GLN A 79 13.74 -4.20 -6.63
C GLN A 79 14.53 -5.38 -7.21
N GLU A 80 13.86 -6.52 -7.41
CA GLU A 80 14.40 -7.74 -8.03
C GLU A 80 14.54 -7.60 -9.56
N ARG A 81 14.01 -6.52 -10.15
CA ARG A 81 13.91 -6.30 -11.60
C ARG A 81 13.06 -7.34 -12.34
N ASP A 82 12.13 -7.97 -11.64
CA ASP A 82 11.14 -8.89 -12.20
C ASP A 82 9.91 -8.08 -12.68
N LEU A 83 10.01 -7.55 -13.90
CA LEU A 83 8.98 -6.68 -14.47
C LEU A 83 7.69 -7.44 -14.79
N ASP A 84 7.78 -8.71 -15.17
CA ASP A 84 6.60 -9.53 -15.47
C ASP A 84 5.76 -9.73 -14.20
N ARG A 85 6.42 -10.07 -13.08
CA ARG A 85 5.76 -10.15 -11.77
C ARG A 85 5.23 -8.80 -11.31
N ALA A 86 5.98 -7.71 -11.50
CA ALA A 86 5.55 -6.37 -11.10
C ALA A 86 4.29 -5.93 -11.90
N CYS A 87 4.26 -6.20 -13.20
CA CYS A 87 3.12 -5.90 -14.08
C CYS A 87 1.84 -6.61 -13.65
N ALA A 88 1.92 -7.81 -13.08
CA ALA A 88 0.75 -8.55 -12.60
C ALA A 88 -0.01 -7.85 -11.46
N PHE A 89 0.60 -6.87 -10.79
CA PHE A 89 -0.07 -6.07 -9.74
C PHE A 89 -0.73 -4.80 -10.29
N LEU A 90 -0.55 -4.45 -11.56
CA LEU A 90 -1.01 -3.18 -12.12
C LEU A 90 -2.39 -3.32 -12.77
N ALA A 91 -3.19 -2.27 -12.63
CA ALA A 91 -4.43 -2.15 -13.38
C ALA A 91 -4.16 -1.79 -14.85
N PRO A 92 -5.09 -2.08 -15.78
CA PRO A 92 -4.91 -1.75 -17.20
C PRO A 92 -4.71 -0.25 -17.48
N ASP A 93 -5.26 0.63 -16.64
CA ASP A 93 -5.17 2.08 -16.73
C ASP A 93 -4.14 2.69 -15.76
N PHE A 94 -3.18 1.88 -15.31
CA PHE A 94 -2.14 2.31 -14.38
C PHE A 94 -1.36 3.52 -14.89
N ALA A 95 -1.12 4.47 -13.99
CA ALA A 95 -0.24 5.58 -14.24
C ALA A 95 0.61 5.92 -13.02
N MET A 96 1.83 6.37 -13.26
CA MET A 96 2.75 6.81 -12.23
C MET A 96 3.23 8.24 -12.47
N THR A 97 3.48 8.97 -11.39
CA THR A 97 4.04 10.32 -11.40
C THR A 97 5.23 10.38 -10.45
N PHE A 98 6.39 10.74 -11.00
CA PHE A 98 7.65 10.89 -10.27
C PHE A 98 8.00 12.38 -10.08
N PRO A 99 8.98 12.72 -9.21
CA PRO A 99 9.37 14.10 -8.97
C PRO A 99 9.71 14.85 -10.26
N GLY A 100 9.29 16.11 -10.33
CA GLY A 100 9.39 16.93 -11.55
C GLY A 100 8.28 16.72 -12.57
N ASP A 101 7.12 16.19 -12.15
CA ASP A 101 5.96 15.86 -13.00
C ASP A 101 6.29 14.86 -14.12
N ALA A 102 7.25 13.95 -13.86
CA ALA A 102 7.58 12.88 -14.79
C ALA A 102 6.48 11.82 -14.76
N ARG A 103 5.61 11.81 -15.79
CA ARG A 103 4.47 10.91 -15.92
C ARG A 103 4.78 9.75 -16.85
N MET A 104 4.46 8.53 -16.41
CA MET A 104 4.69 7.29 -17.15
C MET A 104 3.51 6.33 -16.92
N THR A 105 3.30 5.39 -17.85
CA THR A 105 2.27 4.34 -17.71
C THR A 105 2.85 2.93 -17.83
N ARG A 106 4.16 2.80 -18.11
CA ARG A 106 4.84 1.52 -18.30
C ARG A 106 6.05 1.39 -17.39
N LEU A 107 6.28 0.20 -16.84
CA LEU A 107 7.42 -0.03 -15.95
C LEU A 107 8.77 0.04 -16.68
N GLU A 108 8.83 -0.25 -17.98
CA GLU A 108 10.07 -0.11 -18.75
C GLU A 108 10.52 1.36 -18.86
N ASP A 109 9.56 2.28 -19.01
CA ASP A 109 9.83 3.71 -19.04
C ASP A 109 10.41 4.18 -17.70
N LEU A 110 9.92 3.63 -16.59
CA LEU A 110 10.46 3.90 -15.26
C LEU A 110 11.89 3.40 -15.10
N VAL A 111 12.21 2.20 -15.61
CA VAL A 111 13.58 1.67 -15.58
C VAL A 111 14.52 2.56 -16.38
N ALA A 112 14.13 2.95 -17.60
CA ALA A 112 14.91 3.86 -18.43
C ALA A 112 15.09 5.24 -17.78
N PHE A 113 14.02 5.79 -17.18
CA PHE A 113 14.05 7.04 -16.45
C PHE A 113 15.03 6.98 -15.27
N SER A 114 14.99 5.90 -14.47
CA SER A 114 15.88 5.72 -13.31
C SER A 114 17.35 5.58 -13.72
N ALA A 115 17.63 4.79 -14.76
CA ALA A 115 18.99 4.54 -15.25
C ALA A 115 19.72 5.81 -15.71
N SER A 116 18.97 6.81 -16.21
CA SER A 116 19.55 8.10 -16.61
C SER A 116 19.99 8.98 -15.42
N ARG A 117 19.46 8.72 -14.22
CA ARG A 117 19.59 9.62 -13.05
C ARG A 117 20.55 9.12 -11.98
N TYR A 118 20.72 7.80 -11.88
CA TYR A 118 21.51 7.14 -10.84
C TYR A 118 22.23 5.93 -11.44
N ARG A 119 23.44 5.65 -10.94
CA ARG A 119 24.11 4.37 -11.19
C ARG A 119 23.44 3.26 -10.40
N SER A 120 23.05 3.55 -9.16
CA SER A 120 22.25 2.66 -8.32
C SER A 120 21.37 3.48 -7.35
N VAL A 121 20.23 2.93 -6.98
CA VAL A 121 19.35 3.50 -5.95
C VAL A 121 18.64 2.36 -5.23
N ARG A 122 18.55 2.47 -3.91
CA ARG A 122 17.91 1.51 -3.02
C ARG A 122 16.96 2.25 -2.09
N LYS A 123 15.78 1.68 -1.89
CA LYS A 123 14.81 2.10 -0.87
C LYS A 123 14.98 1.26 0.39
N THR A 124 15.03 1.91 1.54
CA THR A 124 14.82 1.28 2.83
C THR A 124 13.48 1.77 3.37
N TYR A 125 12.51 0.87 3.45
CA TYR A 125 11.16 1.18 3.90
C TYR A 125 11.09 1.16 5.42
N GLU A 126 10.53 2.22 5.99
CA GLU A 126 10.26 2.32 7.42
C GLU A 126 8.87 1.78 7.76
N ARG A 127 7.85 2.19 6.98
CA ARG A 127 6.46 1.80 7.25
C ARG A 127 5.59 1.84 6.00
N PHE A 128 4.48 1.09 6.06
CA PHE A 128 3.37 1.12 5.12
C PHE A 128 2.08 1.48 5.88
N ASP A 129 1.46 2.60 5.52
CA ASP A 129 0.21 3.06 6.10
C ASP A 129 -0.93 2.87 5.12
N VAL A 130 -1.98 2.18 5.56
CA VAL A 130 -3.20 1.96 4.76
C VAL A 130 -4.27 2.93 5.24
N ALA A 131 -4.73 3.79 4.34
CA ALA A 131 -5.92 4.59 4.52
C ALA A 131 -7.07 3.95 3.71
N PRO A 132 -8.06 3.31 4.36
CA PRO A 132 -9.24 2.80 3.66
C PRO A 132 -10.06 3.98 3.11
N GLY A 133 -10.61 3.83 1.90
CA GLY A 133 -11.45 4.86 1.28
C GLY A 133 -12.36 4.27 0.22
N GLY A 134 -13.61 4.76 0.16
CA GLY A 134 -14.64 4.43 -0.84
C GLY A 134 -14.38 3.19 -1.69
N GLU A 135 -14.14 3.42 -2.99
CA GLU A 135 -13.81 2.36 -3.96
C GLU A 135 -12.30 2.00 -3.99
N ARG A 136 -11.44 2.82 -3.37
CA ARG A 136 -9.98 2.72 -3.46
C ARG A 136 -9.30 2.82 -2.11
N ALA A 137 -8.49 1.82 -1.78
CA ALA A 137 -7.57 1.94 -0.66
C ALA A 137 -6.36 2.78 -1.07
N ILE A 138 -5.90 3.66 -0.18
CA ILE A 138 -4.66 4.41 -0.37
C ILE A 138 -3.59 3.77 0.51
N VAL A 139 -2.41 3.54 -0.05
CA VAL A 139 -1.24 3.08 0.70
C VAL A 139 -0.15 4.11 0.58
N TYR A 140 0.34 4.59 1.73
CA TYR A 140 1.56 5.38 1.81
C TYR A 140 2.70 4.49 2.26
N CYS A 141 3.87 4.61 1.63
CA CYS A 141 5.09 4.04 2.20
C CYS A 141 6.22 5.05 2.14
N PHE A 142 7.07 5.05 3.15
CA PHE A 142 8.13 6.03 3.31
C PHE A 142 9.35 5.42 3.99
N GLY A 143 10.45 6.16 3.96
CA GLY A 143 11.72 5.80 4.55
C GLY A 143 12.84 6.59 3.89
N THR A 144 13.96 5.93 3.61
CA THR A 144 15.15 6.58 3.05
C THR A 144 15.62 5.94 1.75
N LEU A 145 16.29 6.76 0.92
CA LEU A 145 17.02 6.35 -0.27
C LEU A 145 18.52 6.40 -0.01
N SER A 146 19.22 5.44 -0.57
CA SER A 146 20.68 5.46 -0.68
C SER A 146 21.10 4.91 -2.04
N GLY A 147 22.30 5.27 -2.50
CA GLY A 147 22.78 4.83 -3.80
C GLY A 147 23.98 5.62 -4.28
N GLU A 148 24.17 5.63 -5.60
CA GLU A 148 25.27 6.32 -6.27
C GLU A 148 24.75 7.11 -7.46
N TRP A 149 25.26 8.32 -7.62
CA TRP A 149 25.06 9.15 -8.79
C TRP A 149 25.75 8.54 -10.03
N PRO A 150 25.46 9.02 -11.25
CA PRO A 150 26.09 8.49 -12.47
C PRO A 150 27.63 8.60 -12.48
N ASP A 151 28.19 9.56 -11.75
CA ASP A 151 29.64 9.75 -11.57
C ASP A 151 30.26 8.82 -10.49
N GLY A 152 29.43 8.00 -9.83
CA GLY A 152 29.83 7.09 -8.75
C GLY A 152 29.81 7.71 -7.35
N THR A 153 29.52 9.01 -7.22
CA THR A 153 29.46 9.68 -5.92
C THR A 153 28.28 9.11 -5.10
N PRO A 154 28.50 8.65 -3.85
CA PRO A 154 27.45 8.05 -3.05
C PRO A 154 26.50 9.10 -2.45
N PHE A 155 25.26 8.70 -2.19
CA PHE A 155 24.30 9.44 -1.39
C PHE A 155 23.54 8.51 -0.43
N SER A 156 23.08 9.05 0.70
CA SER A 156 22.29 8.33 1.70
C SER A 156 21.29 9.26 2.38
N ASP A 157 20.39 8.65 3.18
CA ASP A 157 19.49 9.34 4.11
C ASP A 157 18.54 10.35 3.45
N VAL A 158 18.26 10.15 2.16
CA VAL A 158 17.31 10.99 1.43
C VAL A 158 15.90 10.48 1.70
N ARG A 159 15.06 11.31 2.31
CA ARG A 159 13.69 10.93 2.61
C ARG A 159 12.88 10.76 1.34
N PHE A 160 11.98 9.78 1.35
CA PHE A 160 10.97 9.61 0.31
C PHE A 160 9.62 9.24 0.92
N ILE A 161 8.57 9.52 0.16
CA ILE A 161 7.24 8.96 0.37
C ILE A 161 6.64 8.61 -0.99
N ASP A 162 6.08 7.42 -1.09
CA ASP A 162 5.28 6.98 -2.22
C ASP A 162 3.82 6.86 -1.78
N ARG A 163 2.90 7.22 -2.68
CA ARG A 163 1.45 7.02 -2.52
C ARG A 163 0.95 6.11 -3.63
N PHE A 164 0.21 5.08 -3.24
CA PHE A 164 -0.44 4.14 -4.14
C PHE A 164 -1.95 4.19 -3.97
N GLU A 165 -2.68 4.07 -5.07
CA GLU A 165 -4.11 3.79 -5.06
C GLU A 165 -4.35 2.36 -5.52
N ILE A 166 -5.14 1.62 -4.74
CA ILE A 166 -5.45 0.22 -4.98
C ILE A 166 -6.96 0.10 -5.19
N GLU A 167 -7.35 -0.46 -6.33
CA GLU A 167 -8.73 -0.74 -6.70
C GLU A 167 -8.87 -2.23 -7.02
N LYS A 168 -9.78 -2.93 -6.33
CA LYS A 168 -10.05 -4.37 -6.54
C LYS A 168 -8.80 -5.27 -6.55
N GLY A 169 -7.78 -4.90 -5.77
CA GLY A 169 -6.53 -5.64 -5.65
C GLY A 169 -5.44 -5.29 -6.67
N ALA A 170 -5.67 -4.31 -7.54
CA ALA A 170 -4.69 -3.82 -8.51
C ALA A 170 -4.28 -2.37 -8.22
N ILE A 171 -3.03 -2.03 -8.53
CA ILE A 171 -2.50 -0.67 -8.39
C ILE A 171 -2.95 0.14 -9.61
N VAL A 172 -3.73 1.21 -9.37
CA VAL A 172 -4.21 2.10 -10.44
C VAL A 172 -3.38 3.37 -10.55
N ARG A 173 -2.77 3.83 -9.44
CA ARG A 173 -1.92 5.02 -9.43
C ARG A 173 -0.73 4.87 -8.49
N GLN A 174 0.41 5.42 -8.89
CA GLN A 174 1.57 5.63 -8.04
C GLN A 174 2.03 7.09 -8.13
N GLN A 175 2.33 7.70 -6.99
CA GLN A 175 2.95 9.02 -6.92
C GLN A 175 4.16 8.97 -5.99
N VAL A 176 5.26 9.59 -6.40
CA VAL A 176 6.54 9.53 -5.68
C VAL A 176 7.02 10.95 -5.37
N TRP A 177 7.33 11.19 -4.10
CA TRP A 177 8.01 12.39 -3.62
C TRP A 177 9.29 12.01 -2.89
N ASN A 178 10.36 12.78 -3.07
CA ASN A 178 11.60 12.63 -2.33
C ASN A 178 12.45 13.90 -2.40
N ASP A 179 13.39 13.99 -1.48
CA ASP A 179 14.27 15.15 -1.30
C ASP A 179 15.54 15.06 -2.19
N ILE A 180 15.57 14.17 -3.19
CA ILE A 180 16.80 13.81 -3.93
C ILE A 180 17.42 14.98 -4.70
N ALA A 181 16.60 15.94 -5.13
CA ALA A 181 17.05 17.13 -5.83
C ALA A 181 17.85 18.05 -4.90
N ASP A 182 17.42 18.19 -3.64
CA ASP A 182 18.11 19.00 -2.64
C ASP A 182 19.46 18.39 -2.24
N THR A 183 19.54 17.07 -2.21
CA THR A 183 20.80 16.35 -1.96
C THR A 183 21.84 16.60 -3.06
N LYS A 184 21.42 16.61 -4.34
CA LYS A 184 22.31 17.00 -5.45
C LYS A 184 22.78 18.45 -5.32
N GLY A 185 21.87 19.36 -4.98
CA GLY A 185 22.17 20.78 -4.87
C GLY A 185 23.24 21.10 -3.82
N ARG A 186 23.24 20.37 -2.69
CA ARG A 186 24.24 20.53 -1.61
C ARG A 186 25.59 19.90 -1.91
N ALA A 187 25.65 18.88 -2.77
CA ALA A 187 26.92 18.26 -3.17
C ALA A 187 27.70 19.11 -4.19
N GLY A 188 27.02 20.04 -4.86
CA GLY A 188 27.61 20.97 -5.84
C GLY A 188 27.87 22.39 -5.32
N SER A 189 27.66 22.65 -4.03
CA SER A 189 27.93 23.93 -3.35
C SER A 189 29.11 23.80 -2.40
#